data_AF-A0A7V3D615-F1
#
_entry.id   AF-A0A7V3D615-F1
#
_cell.length_a   1.000
_cell.length_b   1.000
_cell.length_c   1.000
_cell.angle_alpha   90.00
_cell.angle_beta   90.00
_cell.angle_gamma   90.00
#
_symmetry.space_group_name_H-M   'P 1'
#
loop_
_entity.id
_entity.type
_entity.pdbx_description
1 polymer ?
#
loop_
_entity_poly.entity_id
_entity_poly.type
_entity_poly.pdbx_seq_one_letter_code
_entity_poly.pdbx_strand_id
1 'polypeptide(L)'
;MIDITTPDWLKTHNGELKPSRDGKSWTVFFAGLPQYLIEPLPAKGKYTCRVTHMVNGKRIESEALYNSKHEAALGGLEDVRRKLGW
;
A
#
# COMPACT_ATOMS: atom_id res chain seq x y z
N MET A 1 0.60 -6.07 -15.64
CA MET A 1 1.22 -5.92 -14.30
C MET A 1 1.10 -4.45 -13.95
N ILE A 2 0.70 -4.11 -12.73
CA ILE A 2 0.67 -2.70 -12.30
C ILE A 2 2.07 -2.42 -11.78
N ASP A 3 2.71 -1.39 -12.33
CA ASP A 3 4.04 -0.97 -11.87
C ASP A 3 3.87 0.16 -10.86
N ILE A 4 4.39 -0.03 -9.65
CA ILE A 4 4.43 0.98 -8.59
C ILE A 4 5.87 0.95 -8.07
N THR A 5 6.54 2.08 -8.19
CA THR A 5 7.89 2.26 -7.65
C THR A 5 7.83 2.68 -6.19
N THR A 6 8.88 2.39 -5.42
CA THR A 6 9.06 2.93 -4.06
C THR A 6 8.99 4.46 -4.07
N PRO A 7 8.02 5.09 -3.37
CA PRO A 7 7.91 6.55 -3.30
C PRO A 7 9.13 7.18 -2.61
N ASP A 8 9.44 8.43 -2.94
CA ASP A 8 10.63 9.09 -2.40
C ASP A 8 10.55 9.30 -0.88
N TRP A 9 9.38 9.65 -0.34
CA TRP A 9 9.19 9.74 1.11
C TRP A 9 9.52 8.41 1.80
N LEU A 10 9.18 7.27 1.18
CA LEU A 10 9.45 5.95 1.73
C LEU A 10 10.95 5.68 1.74
N LYS A 11 11.66 6.05 0.67
CA LYS A 11 13.13 5.98 0.60
C LYS A 11 13.80 6.87 1.65
N THR A 12 13.31 8.10 1.85
CA THR A 12 13.83 9.03 2.86
C THR A 12 13.80 8.45 4.27
N HIS A 13 12.84 7.57 4.55
CA HIS A 13 12.71 6.85 5.82
C HIS A 13 13.30 5.43 5.80
N ASN A 14 14.25 5.14 4.89
CA ASN A 14 14.89 3.83 4.72
C ASN A 14 13.87 2.68 4.54
N GLY A 15 12.74 2.99 3.91
CA GLY A 15 11.69 2.05 3.56
C GLY A 15 11.81 1.57 2.12
N GLU A 16 11.27 0.38 1.88
CA GLU A 16 11.24 -0.24 0.56
C GLU A 16 9.82 -0.71 0.24
N LEU A 17 9.46 -0.67 -1.04
CA LEU A 17 8.24 -1.29 -1.55
C LEU A 17 8.63 -2.47 -2.45
N LYS A 18 8.09 -3.66 -2.17
CA LYS A 18 8.33 -4.85 -3.01
C LYS A 18 7.01 -5.40 -3.54
N PRO A 19 6.89 -5.65 -4.85
CA PRO A 19 5.71 -6.29 -5.41
C PRO A 19 5.65 -7.77 -4.98
N SER A 20 4.43 -8.29 -4.86
CA SER A 20 4.18 -9.72 -4.74
C SER A 20 4.56 -10.46 -6.03
N ARG A 21 4.72 -11.78 -5.94
CA ARG A 21 5.04 -12.63 -7.10
C ARG A 21 4.03 -12.52 -8.25
N ASP A 22 2.76 -12.26 -7.93
CA ASP A 22 1.69 -12.09 -8.92
C ASP A 22 1.50 -10.64 -9.38
N GLY A 23 2.25 -9.68 -8.81
CA GLY A 23 2.22 -8.27 -9.18
C GLY A 23 0.88 -7.59 -8.92
N LYS A 24 0.10 -8.09 -7.94
CA LYS A 24 -1.22 -7.56 -7.58
C LYS A 24 -1.24 -6.85 -6.22
N SER A 25 -0.21 -7.06 -5.40
CA SER A 25 -0.05 -6.42 -4.10
C SER A 25 1.40 -6.01 -3.89
N TRP A 26 1.62 -5.18 -2.88
CA TRP A 26 2.95 -4.73 -2.51
C TRP A 26 3.13 -4.79 -1.00
N THR A 27 4.33 -5.13 -0.56
CA THR A 27 4.70 -5.10 0.84
C THR A 27 5.63 -3.94 1.09
N VAL A 28 5.28 -3.09 2.05
CA VAL A 28 6.14 -2.04 2.61
C VAL A 28 7.05 -2.67 3.64
N PHE A 29 8.35 -2.45 3.51
CA PHE A 29 9.37 -2.89 4.43
C PHE A 29 10.04 -1.70 5.13
N PHE A 30 10.36 -1.88 6.41
CA PHE A 30 11.28 -1.01 7.14
C PHE A 30 12.42 -1.87 7.69
N ALA A 31 13.67 -1.46 7.43
CA ALA A 31 14.86 -2.20 7.84
C ALA A 31 14.81 -3.70 7.48
N GLY A 32 14.29 -4.02 6.28
CA GLY A 32 14.16 -5.40 5.78
C GLY A 32 13.01 -6.22 6.39
N LEU A 33 12.24 -5.67 7.32
CA LEU A 33 11.09 -6.34 7.93
C LEU A 33 9.77 -5.91 7.27
N PRO A 34 8.84 -6.83 6.97
CA PRO A 34 7.54 -6.50 6.39
C PRO A 34 6.65 -5.81 7.41
N GLN A 35 6.07 -4.66 7.04
CA GLN A 35 5.30 -3.81 7.95
C GLN A 35 3.87 -3.64 7.48
N TYR A 36 3.67 -3.35 6.20
CA TYR A 36 2.33 -3.18 5.63
C TYR A 36 2.17 -3.97 4.34
N LEU A 37 1.00 -4.54 4.14
CA LEU A 37 0.56 -5.12 2.88
C LEU A 37 -0.45 -4.19 2.22
N ILE A 38 -0.20 -3.83 0.96
CA ILE A 38 -1.01 -2.95 0.12
C ILE A 38 -1.71 -3.82 -0.93
N GLU A 39 -3.03 -3.88 -0.87
CA GLU A 39 -3.86 -4.71 -1.75
C GLU A 39 -5.00 -3.89 -2.38
N PRO A 40 -4.87 -3.49 -3.64
CA PRO A 40 -5.99 -2.94 -4.41
C PRO A 40 -7.05 -4.00 -4.68
N LEU A 41 -8.30 -3.69 -4.34
CA LEU A 41 -9.44 -4.60 -4.47
C LEU A 41 -10.62 -3.90 -5.16
N PRO A 42 -11.44 -4.60 -5.96
CA PRO A 42 -12.70 -4.06 -6.46
C PRO A 42 -13.66 -3.70 -5.32
N ALA A 43 -14.31 -2.55 -5.39
CA ALA A 43 -15.32 -2.13 -4.43
C ALA A 43 -16.32 -1.16 -5.09
N LYS A 44 -17.63 -1.45 -4.96
CA LYS A 44 -18.71 -0.57 -5.45
C LYS A 44 -18.56 -0.13 -6.93
N GLY A 45 -18.14 -1.05 -7.80
CA GLY A 45 -17.91 -0.75 -9.24
C GLY A 45 -16.65 0.06 -9.54
N LYS A 46 -15.85 0.38 -8.51
CA LYS A 46 -14.56 1.07 -8.56
C LYS A 46 -13.49 0.18 -7.91
N TYR A 47 -12.40 0.78 -7.43
CA TYR A 47 -11.36 0.11 -6.65
C TYR A 47 -11.16 0.81 -5.31
N THR A 48 -10.78 0.06 -4.29
CA THR A 48 -10.31 0.57 -3.01
C THR A 48 -8.97 -0.10 -2.68
N CYS A 49 -8.31 0.33 -1.61
CA CYS A 49 -7.11 -0.33 -1.11
C CYS A 49 -7.35 -0.90 0.27
N ARG A 50 -7.08 -2.19 0.43
CA ARG A 50 -6.88 -2.78 1.76
C ARG A 50 -5.43 -2.57 2.15
N VAL A 51 -5.22 -1.95 3.30
CA VAL A 51 -3.90 -1.82 3.93
C VAL A 51 -3.91 -2.60 5.24
N THR A 52 -3.04 -3.60 5.35
CA THR A 52 -2.94 -4.47 6.53
C THR A 52 -1.59 -4.30 7.19
N HIS A 53 -1.57 -3.99 8.48
CA HIS A 53 -0.35 -3.98 9.27
C HIS A 53 0.06 -5.43 9.59
N MET A 54 1.21 -5.85 9.10
CA MET A 54 1.67 -7.24 9.11
C MET A 54 2.07 -7.73 10.51
N VAL A 55 2.40 -6.83 11.43
CA VAL A 55 2.80 -7.18 12.80
C VAL A 55 1.60 -7.62 13.65
N ASN A 56 0.43 -7.00 13.47
CA ASN A 56 -0.74 -7.26 14.32
C ASN A 56 -2.04 -7.53 13.57
N GLY A 57 -2.00 -7.61 12.23
CA GLY A 57 -3.14 -7.88 11.37
C GLY A 57 -4.18 -6.75 11.29
N LYS A 58 -3.98 -5.61 11.97
CA LYS A 58 -4.93 -4.50 11.96
C LYS A 58 -4.94 -3.81 10.60
N ARG A 59 -6.11 -3.34 10.19
CA ARG A 59 -6.30 -2.61 8.94
C ARG A 59 -6.22 -1.11 9.18
N ILE A 60 -5.71 -0.38 8.19
CA ILE A 60 -5.95 1.06 8.09
C ILE A 60 -7.28 1.20 7.37
N GLU A 61 -8.25 1.83 8.03
CA GLU A 61 -9.57 2.09 7.44
C GLU A 61 -9.46 3.23 6.43
N SER A 62 -10.01 3.02 5.24
CA SER A 62 -10.05 3.98 4.15
C SER A 62 -11.35 3.80 3.37
N GLU A 63 -12.10 4.88 3.21
CA GLU A 63 -13.36 4.88 2.44
C GLU A 63 -13.14 5.30 0.98
N ALA A 64 -11.88 5.54 0.59
CA ALA A 64 -11.52 6.05 -0.71
C ALA A 64 -11.84 5.03 -1.83
N LEU A 65 -12.40 5.55 -2.91
CA LEU A 65 -12.70 4.81 -4.13
C LEU A 65 -11.99 5.46 -5.31
N TYR A 66 -11.34 4.62 -6.12
CA TYR A 66 -10.45 5.00 -7.21
C TYR A 66 -10.92 4.38 -8.53
N ASN A 67 -10.54 4.97 -9.66
CA ASN A 67 -10.96 4.50 -10.98
C ASN A 67 -10.12 3.32 -11.48
N SER A 68 -8.94 3.11 -10.90
CA SER A 68 -8.05 2.00 -11.24
C SER A 68 -7.40 1.35 -10.02
N LYS A 69 -6.91 0.13 -10.19
CA LYS A 69 -6.09 -0.56 -9.18
C LYS A 69 -4.77 0.16 -8.90
N HIS A 70 -4.20 0.82 -9.90
CA HIS A 70 -2.97 1.61 -9.75
C HIS A 70 -3.20 2.81 -8.84
N GLU A 71 -4.25 3.59 -9.09
CA GLU A 71 -4.66 4.70 -8.21
C GLU A 71 -4.97 4.22 -6.79
N ALA A 72 -5.65 3.07 -6.65
CA ALA A 72 -5.91 2.49 -5.34
C ALA A 72 -4.62 2.09 -4.60
N ALA A 73 -3.62 1.51 -5.29
CA ALA A 73 -2.34 1.19 -4.67
C ALA A 73 -1.62 2.44 -4.16
N LEU A 74 -1.59 3.50 -4.97
CA LEU A 74 -1.02 4.80 -4.56
C LEU A 74 -1.78 5.40 -3.38
N GLY A 75 -3.12 5.30 -3.39
CA GLY A 75 -3.97 5.69 -2.26
C GLY A 75 -3.64 4.94 -0.98
N GLY A 76 -3.45 3.61 -1.05
CA GLY A 76 -3.04 2.81 0.11
C GLY A 76 -1.65 3.19 0.65
N LEU A 77 -0.71 3.55 -0.22
CA LEU A 77 0.59 4.07 0.20
C LEU A 77 0.47 5.42 0.91
N GLU A 78 -0.42 6.29 0.43
CA GLU A 78 -0.73 7.57 1.07
C GLU A 78 -1.39 7.38 2.44
N ASP A 79 -2.28 6.38 2.58
CA ASP A 79 -2.87 6.01 3.87
C ASP A 79 -1.80 5.53 4.87
N VAL A 80 -0.80 4.77 4.40
CA VAL A 80 0.38 4.41 5.23
C VAL A 80 1.17 5.65 5.63
N ARG A 81 1.49 6.53 4.69
CA ARG A 81 2.27 7.76 4.96
C ARG A 81 1.60 8.60 6.05
N ARG A 82 0.30 8.84 5.91
CA ARG A 82 -0.51 9.56 6.90
C ARG A 82 -0.55 8.86 8.25
N LYS A 83 -0.68 7.53 8.27
CA LYS A 83 -0.69 6.75 9.52
C LYS A 83 0.62 6.86 10.30
N LEU A 84 1.74 7.00 9.59
CA LEU A 84 3.08 7.17 10.17
C LEU A 84 3.38 8.63 10.54
N GLY A 85 2.55 9.59 10.13
CA GLY A 85 2.75 11.01 10.38
C GLY A 85 3.80 11.67 9.49
N TRP A 86 4.01 11.12 8.29
CA TRP A 86 4.95 11.63 7.28
C TRP A 86 4.21 12.36 6.15
#